data_AF-A0A0R2HZP5-F1
#
_entry.id   AF-A0A0R2HZP5-F1
#
_cell.length_a   1.000
_cell.length_b   1.000
_cell.length_c   1.000
_cell.angle_alpha   90.00
_cell.angle_beta   90.00
_cell.angle_gamma   90.00
#
_symmetry.space_group_name_H-M   'P 1'
#
loop_
_entity.id
_entity.type
_entity.pdbx_description
1 polymer ?
#
loop_
_entity_poly.entity_id
_entity_poly.type
_entity_poly.pdbx_seq_one_letter_code
_entity_poly.pdbx_strand_id
1 'polypeptide(L)'
;MGHIASDSGAATNAISGIQSVEVNKGQQVSLGESNVSSMKTGTEVTNQLLPDLTNLIECVKEQGNKFPKIAELIAIEDSKIKF
;
A
#
# COMPACT_ATOMS: atom_id res chain seq x y z
N MET A 1 -34.47 -3.50 -1.73
CA MET A 1 -33.02 -3.20 -1.87
C MET A 1 -32.60 -2.50 -0.59
N GLY A 2 -31.62 -3.02 0.14
CA GLY A 2 -31.16 -2.40 1.39
C GLY A 2 -30.50 -1.05 1.12
N HIS A 3 -30.69 -0.08 2.01
CA HIS A 3 -29.96 1.20 1.94
C HIS A 3 -28.46 0.92 2.10
N ILE A 4 -27.66 1.42 1.15
CA ILE A 4 -26.21 1.48 1.30
C ILE A 4 -25.95 2.65 2.23
N ALA A 5 -25.76 2.39 3.53
CA ALA A 5 -25.41 3.41 4.51
C ALA A 5 -23.89 3.45 4.70
N SER A 6 -23.32 4.65 4.80
CA SER A 6 -21.88 4.80 5.06
C SER A 6 -21.47 4.41 6.48
N ASP A 7 -20.29 3.78 6.59
CA ASP A 7 -19.54 3.62 7.83
C ASP A 7 -18.05 3.96 7.60
N SER A 8 -17.74 5.25 7.70
CA SER A 8 -16.37 5.76 7.55
C SER A 8 -15.43 5.26 8.66
N GLY A 9 -15.97 4.96 9.84
CA GLY A 9 -15.22 4.39 10.97
C GLY A 9 -14.77 2.97 10.67
N ALA A 10 -15.68 2.11 10.21
CA ALA A 10 -15.36 0.74 9.78
C ALA A 10 -14.38 0.74 8.60
N ALA A 11 -14.57 1.62 7.61
CA ALA A 11 -13.65 1.72 6.47
C ALA A 11 -12.23 2.16 6.90
N THR A 12 -12.12 3.12 7.81
CA THR A 12 -10.84 3.58 8.35
C THR A 12 -10.17 2.49 9.19
N ASN A 13 -10.94 1.81 10.04
CA ASN A 13 -10.43 0.70 10.84
C ASN A 13 -9.93 -0.46 9.98
N ALA A 14 -10.65 -0.79 8.91
CA ALA A 14 -10.26 -1.87 7.98
C ALA A 14 -8.90 -1.59 7.31
N ILE A 15 -8.62 -0.33 6.94
CA ILE A 15 -7.35 0.02 6.27
C ILE A 15 -6.19 0.27 7.23
N SER A 16 -6.46 0.47 8.52
CA SER A 16 -5.44 0.80 9.54
C SER A 16 -4.30 -0.23 9.60
N GLY A 17 -4.64 -1.51 9.49
CA GLY A 17 -3.66 -2.60 9.47
C GLY A 17 -2.72 -2.51 8.27
N ILE A 18 -3.25 -2.16 7.08
CA ILE A 18 -2.46 -1.97 5.87
C ILE A 18 -1.56 -0.73 6.01
N GLN A 19 -2.09 0.36 6.57
CA GLN A 19 -1.31 1.58 6.79
C GLN A 19 -0.13 1.38 7.74
N SER A 20 -0.27 0.47 8.71
CA SER A 20 0.77 0.15 9.69
C SER A 20 1.95 -0.66 9.15
N VAL A 21 1.85 -1.21 7.92
CA VAL A 21 2.93 -2.01 7.33
C VAL A 21 4.06 -1.09 6.86
N GLU A 22 5.26 -1.25 7.41
CA GLU A 22 6.44 -0.51 6.99
C GLU A 22 7.56 -1.46 6.54
N VAL A 23 8.26 -1.07 5.48
CA VAL A 23 9.48 -1.78 5.05
C VAL A 23 10.67 -1.01 5.60
N ASN A 24 11.45 -1.67 6.46
CA ASN A 24 12.72 -1.12 6.88
C ASN A 24 13.67 -1.02 5.68
N LYS A 25 14.42 0.07 5.57
CA LYS A 25 15.45 0.25 4.55
C LYS A 25 16.54 -0.81 4.79
N GLY A 26 16.47 -1.93 4.07
CA GLY A 26 17.50 -2.95 4.02
C GLY A 26 18.81 -2.41 3.43
N GLN A 27 19.84 -3.23 3.49
CA GLN A 27 21.18 -2.85 3.01
C GLN A 27 21.38 -3.24 1.55
N GLN A 28 22.06 -2.37 0.80
CA GLN A 28 22.53 -2.72 -0.53
C GLN A 28 23.71 -3.69 -0.42
N VAL A 29 23.67 -4.72 -1.27
CA VAL A 29 24.76 -5.65 -1.45
C VAL A 29 25.72 -5.09 -2.50
N SER A 30 27.02 -5.22 -2.25
CA SER A 30 28.07 -4.90 -3.22
C SER A 30 29.04 -6.07 -3.29
N LEU A 31 29.49 -6.39 -4.50
CA LEU A 31 30.55 -7.35 -4.75
C LEU A 31 31.81 -6.55 -5.01
N GLY A 32 32.82 -6.66 -4.15
CA GLY A 32 34.05 -5.85 -4.23
C GLY A 32 34.69 -5.83 -5.63
N GLU A 33 35.55 -6.79 -5.94
CA GLU A 33 36.26 -6.84 -7.23
C GLU A 33 35.71 -7.91 -8.20
N SER A 34 34.59 -8.57 -7.85
CA SER A 34 34.10 -9.70 -8.66
C SER A 34 33.65 -9.26 -10.05
N ASN A 35 34.21 -9.91 -11.08
CA ASN A 35 33.93 -9.63 -12.48
C ASN A 35 33.00 -10.68 -13.13
N VAL A 36 32.55 -11.68 -12.38
CA VAL A 36 31.66 -12.75 -12.87
C VAL A 36 30.26 -12.16 -13.14
N SER A 37 29.81 -12.25 -14.40
CA SER A 37 28.55 -11.64 -14.85
C SER A 37 27.33 -12.08 -14.05
N SER A 38 27.20 -13.38 -13.74
CA SER A 38 26.06 -13.91 -12.97
C SER A 38 26.02 -13.36 -11.54
N MET A 39 27.18 -13.08 -10.93
CA MET A 39 27.24 -12.49 -9.60
C MET A 39 26.79 -11.02 -9.62
N LYS A 40 27.18 -10.26 -10.66
CA LYS A 40 26.71 -8.88 -10.86
C LYS A 40 25.19 -8.83 -11.01
N THR A 41 24.63 -9.66 -11.88
CA THR A 41 23.17 -9.79 -12.04
C THR A 41 22.47 -10.17 -10.73
N GLY A 42 23.04 -11.11 -9.97
CA GLY A 42 22.49 -11.45 -8.65
C GLY A 42 22.46 -10.27 -7.67
N THR A 43 23.47 -9.41 -7.71
CA THR A 43 23.55 -8.20 -6.88
C THR A 43 22.54 -7.15 -7.30
N GLU A 44 22.39 -6.93 -8.60
CA GLU A 44 21.38 -6.02 -9.17
C GLU A 44 19.97 -6.45 -8.75
N VAL A 45 19.60 -7.71 -8.97
CA VAL A 45 18.28 -8.25 -8.60
C VAL A 45 18.06 -8.13 -7.09
N THR A 46 19.06 -8.46 -6.27
CA THR A 46 18.97 -8.34 -4.81
C THR A 46 18.73 -6.89 -4.39
N ASN A 47 19.40 -5.93 -5.02
CA ASN A 47 19.27 -4.51 -4.70
C ASN A 47 17.96 -3.89 -5.24
N GLN A 48 17.32 -4.49 -6.24
CA GLN A 48 16.02 -4.07 -6.78
C GLN A 48 14.83 -4.61 -5.97
N LEU A 49 14.97 -5.79 -5.38
CA LEU A 49 13.92 -6.47 -4.61
C LEU A 49 13.32 -5.60 -3.49
N LEU A 50 14.16 -4.90 -2.74
CA LEU A 50 13.71 -4.08 -1.61
C LEU A 50 12.95 -2.81 -2.08
N PRO A 51 13.45 -2.02 -3.05
CA PRO A 51 12.66 -0.97 -3.69
C PRO A 51 11.32 -1.47 -4.25
N ASP A 52 11.32 -2.60 -4.95
CA ASP A 52 10.09 -3.14 -5.56
C ASP A 52 9.05 -3.53 -4.50
N LEU A 53 9.50 -4.15 -3.40
CA LEU A 53 8.63 -4.46 -2.27
C LEU A 53 8.07 -3.20 -1.61
N THR A 54 8.89 -2.15 -1.49
CA THR A 54 8.46 -0.85 -0.94
C THR A 54 7.38 -0.23 -1.82
N ASN A 55 7.62 -0.17 -3.13
CA ASN A 55 6.68 0.35 -4.12
C ASN A 55 5.35 -0.41 -4.10
N LEU A 56 5.39 -1.74 -3.95
CA LEU A 56 4.19 -2.57 -3.85
C LEU A 56 3.35 -2.20 -2.61
N ILE A 57 3.98 -2.05 -1.45
CA ILE A 57 3.28 -1.69 -0.21
C ILE A 57 2.69 -0.29 -0.31
N GLU A 58 3.41 0.67 -0.88
CA GLU A 58 2.89 2.01 -1.14
C GLU A 58 1.67 1.98 -2.05
N CYS A 59 1.74 1.26 -3.19
CA CYS A 59 0.60 1.07 -4.09
C CYS A 59 -0.63 0.53 -3.35
N VAL A 60 -0.45 -0.50 -2.51
CA VAL A 60 -1.56 -1.11 -1.74
C VAL A 60 -2.14 -0.12 -0.72
N LYS A 61 -1.29 0.64 -0.02
CA LYS A 61 -1.74 1.70 0.90
C LYS A 61 -2.55 2.78 0.18
N GLU A 62 -2.10 3.20 -1.00
CA GLU A 62 -2.81 4.18 -1.82
C GLU A 62 -4.18 3.67 -2.26
N GLN A 63 -4.27 2.42 -2.72
CA GLN A 63 -5.57 1.82 -3.06
C GLN A 63 -6.46 1.69 -1.82
N GLY A 64 -5.89 1.26 -0.70
CA GLY A 64 -6.61 1.17 0.58
C GLY A 64 -7.24 2.50 1.00
N ASN A 65 -6.51 3.61 0.84
CA ASN A 65 -7.00 4.95 1.15
C ASN A 65 -8.20 5.41 0.31
N LYS A 66 -8.58 4.68 -0.74
CA LYS A 66 -9.81 4.97 -1.50
C LYS A 66 -11.06 4.54 -0.74
N PHE A 67 -11.01 3.51 0.10
CA PHE A 67 -12.19 3.01 0.81
C PHE A 67 -12.78 4.04 1.80
N PRO A 68 -12.00 4.69 2.69
CA PRO A 68 -12.54 5.74 3.55
C PRO A 68 -13.09 6.93 2.76
N LYS A 69 -12.45 7.31 1.65
CA LYS A 69 -12.93 8.39 0.76
C LYS A 69 -14.27 8.05 0.14
N ILE A 70 -14.44 6.82 -0.34
CA ILE A 70 -15.73 6.35 -0.88
C ILE A 70 -16.79 6.33 0.22
N ALA A 71 -16.46 5.86 1.42
CA ALA A 71 -17.38 5.89 2.56
C ALA A 71 -17.82 7.33 2.89
N GLU A 72 -16.88 8.29 2.91
CA GLU A 72 -17.19 9.70 3.14
C GLU A 72 -18.14 10.27 2.06
N LEU A 73 -17.90 9.93 0.78
CA LEU A 73 -18.80 10.31 -0.32
C LEU A 73 -20.21 9.72 -0.14
N ILE A 74 -20.33 8.46 0.26
CA ILE A 74 -21.63 7.83 0.55
C ILE A 74 -22.32 8.53 1.73
N ALA A 75 -21.59 8.89 2.79
CA ALA A 75 -22.16 9.59 3.95
C ALA A 75 -22.73 10.95 3.57
N ILE A 76 -22.03 11.68 2.68
CA ILE A 76 -22.51 12.95 2.14
C ILE A 76 -23.81 12.74 1.36
N GLU A 77 -23.89 11.73 0.48
CA GLU A 77 -25.12 11.47 -0.28
C GLU A 77 -26.28 11.00 0.62
N ASP A 78 -26.01 10.13 1.60
CA ASP A 78 -27.01 9.69 2.59
C ASP A 78 -27.59 10.88 3.35
N SER A 79 -26.76 11.85 3.73
CA SER A 79 -27.21 13.06 4.46
C SER A 79 -28.15 13.96 3.66
N LYS A 80 -28.16 13.86 2.32
CA LYS A 80 -29.05 14.62 1.45
C LYS A 80 -30.42 13.98 1.32
N ILE A 81 -30.54 12.69 1.62
CA ILE A 81 -31.82 11.96 1.62
C ILE A 81 -32.55 12.32 2.92
N LYS A 82 -33.49 13.27 2.82
CA LYS A 82 -34.43 13.56 3.91
C LYS A 82 -35.56 12.53 3.90
N PHE A 83 -35.70 11.78 4.99
CA PHE A 83 -36.91 11.01 5.29
C PHE A 83 -37.99 11.92 5.88
#